data_AF-A0A5B2X969-F1
#
_entry.id   AF-A0A5B2X969-F1
#
_cell.length_a   1.000
_cell.length_b   1.000
_cell.length_c   1.000
_cell.angle_alpha   90.00
_cell.angle_beta   90.00
_cell.angle_gamma   90.00
#
_symmetry.space_group_name_H-M   'P 1'
#
loop_
_entity.id
_entity.type
_entity.pdbx_description
1 polymer ?
#
loop_
_entity_poly.entity_id
_entity_poly.type
_entity_poly.pdbx_seq_one_letter_code
_entity_poly.pdbx_strand_id
1 'polypeptide(L)'
;MMLPSSTASPRTRSRARWVTSVPDRKLIGLVGAVAAVLVLSACSNTEPGKSSAASSAPGTSSSTGSTASSLPPRPKDLKVDKVTDPCSLLTDAQRAELSITRARKGTADPVHTGPVAACMLNPSGPSATYRVVAVPNTGVGYWFDVVNMSTQVIDVSGFPAVRATFSGSAGVAACSIAVSVADNQQLLVDFTPDDRQFSQEQMCQNAQKAAGLALATLQTIK
;
A
#
# COMPACT_ATOMS: atom_id res chain seq x y z
N MET A 1 44.67 30.54 -44.13
CA MET A 1 43.51 31.27 -44.67
C MET A 1 42.27 30.81 -43.92
N MET A 2 41.66 31.77 -43.19
CA MET A 2 40.29 31.88 -42.68
C MET A 2 39.65 30.72 -41.88
N LEU A 3 39.59 30.93 -40.55
CA LEU A 3 38.66 30.33 -39.59
C LEU A 3 37.28 31.04 -39.69
N PRO A 4 36.14 30.35 -39.55
CA PRO A 4 34.84 31.00 -39.39
C PRO A 4 34.53 31.32 -37.92
N SER A 5 34.09 32.55 -37.72
CA SER A 5 33.85 33.22 -36.44
C SER A 5 32.58 32.76 -35.73
N SER A 6 32.72 32.56 -34.42
CA SER A 6 31.65 32.38 -33.43
C SER A 6 30.75 33.62 -33.34
N THR A 7 29.44 33.46 -33.47
CA THR A 7 28.46 34.54 -33.24
C THR A 7 27.72 34.25 -31.93
N ALA A 8 28.05 35.01 -30.88
CA ALA A 8 27.40 34.95 -29.57
C ALA A 8 26.12 35.80 -29.57
N SER A 9 25.03 35.22 -29.06
CA SER A 9 23.71 35.86 -28.93
C SER A 9 23.56 36.57 -27.57
N PRO A 10 23.01 37.80 -27.49
CA PRO A 10 22.89 38.54 -26.24
C PRO A 10 21.73 38.02 -25.36
N ARG A 11 22.07 37.67 -24.11
CA ARG A 11 21.11 37.36 -23.03
C ARG A 11 20.41 38.63 -22.54
N THR A 12 19.12 38.76 -22.79
CA THR A 12 18.27 39.80 -22.20
C THR A 12 17.91 39.42 -20.75
N ARG A 13 18.42 40.18 -19.76
CA ARG A 13 18.03 40.07 -18.35
C ARG A 13 16.70 40.80 -18.12
N SER A 14 15.60 40.07 -18.03
CA SER A 14 14.34 40.59 -17.51
C SER A 14 14.35 40.56 -15.98
N ARG A 15 14.38 41.76 -15.38
CA ARG A 15 14.20 41.96 -13.93
C ARG A 15 12.70 41.87 -13.62
N ALA A 16 12.25 40.73 -13.10
CA ALA A 16 10.91 40.62 -12.52
C ALA A 16 10.91 41.26 -11.13
N ARG A 17 10.13 42.35 -11.01
CA ARG A 17 9.86 43.08 -9.77
C ARG A 17 9.01 42.20 -8.85
N TRP A 18 9.53 41.94 -7.67
CA TRP A 18 8.80 41.35 -6.56
C TRP A 18 7.87 42.42 -6.00
N VAL A 19 6.56 42.23 -6.16
CA VAL A 19 5.53 43.03 -5.48
C VAL A 19 5.05 42.19 -4.31
N THR A 20 5.47 42.58 -3.12
CA THR A 20 4.96 42.05 -1.85
C THR A 20 3.64 42.74 -1.54
N SER A 21 2.52 42.05 -1.74
CA SER A 21 1.22 42.46 -1.20
C SER A 21 0.93 41.64 0.06
N VAL A 22 1.10 42.27 1.23
CA VAL A 22 0.64 41.73 2.52
C VAL A 22 -0.78 42.26 2.75
N PRO A 23 -1.82 41.42 2.82
CA PRO A 23 -3.14 41.89 3.20
C PRO A 23 -3.21 42.07 4.73
N ASP A 24 -3.47 43.31 5.12
CA ASP A 24 -3.96 43.72 6.43
C ASP A 24 -5.28 42.98 6.73
N ARG A 25 -5.31 42.17 7.79
CA ARG A 25 -6.54 41.62 8.36
C ARG A 25 -6.58 41.89 9.85
N LYS A 26 -6.94 43.13 10.19
CA LYS A 26 -7.63 43.45 11.44
C LYS A 26 -9.07 42.96 11.33
N LEU A 27 -9.48 42.09 12.26
CA LEU A 27 -10.83 42.05 12.84
C LEU A 27 -10.79 41.13 14.06
N ILE A 28 -10.79 41.78 15.22
CA ILE A 28 -10.86 41.22 16.58
C ILE A 28 -12.31 41.44 17.07
N GLY A 29 -12.89 40.41 17.72
CA GLY A 29 -14.15 40.47 18.49
C GLY A 29 -15.43 40.21 17.66
N LEU A 30 -16.47 39.52 18.12
CA LEU A 30 -16.93 39.20 19.48
C LEU A 30 -17.83 37.93 19.45
N VAL A 31 -17.84 37.20 20.58
CA VAL A 31 -19.01 36.56 21.25
C VAL A 31 -19.68 35.33 20.61
N GLY A 32 -19.70 34.25 21.39
CA GLY A 32 -20.57 33.08 21.19
C GLY A 32 -20.37 32.03 22.26
N ALA A 33 -20.77 32.33 23.50
CA ALA A 33 -20.82 31.37 24.60
C ALA A 33 -21.92 30.34 24.36
N VAL A 34 -21.57 29.05 24.29
CA VAL A 34 -22.52 27.95 24.51
C VAL A 34 -21.82 26.87 25.33
N ALA A 35 -22.19 26.83 26.61
CA ALA A 35 -21.93 25.72 27.50
C ALA A 35 -22.84 24.54 27.11
N ALA A 36 -22.26 23.36 26.97
CA ALA A 36 -23.01 22.11 26.92
C ALA A 36 -22.26 21.05 27.73
N VAL A 37 -22.60 20.96 29.01
CA VAL A 37 -22.28 19.83 29.88
C VAL A 37 -23.29 18.74 29.57
N LEU A 38 -22.84 17.61 29.04
CA LEU A 38 -23.62 16.37 28.96
C LEU A 38 -22.80 15.25 29.58
N VAL A 39 -23.12 14.98 30.84
CA VAL A 39 -22.70 13.79 31.58
C VAL A 39 -23.68 12.68 31.19
N LEU A 40 -23.18 11.64 30.53
CA LEU A 40 -23.93 10.40 30.30
C LEU A 40 -23.32 9.30 31.16
N SER A 41 -24.00 9.01 32.26
CA SER A 41 -23.87 7.81 33.09
C SER A 41 -24.84 6.73 32.59
N ALA A 42 -24.36 5.52 32.33
CA ALA A 42 -25.15 4.26 32.38
C ALA A 42 -24.22 3.05 32.12
N CYS A 43 -23.78 2.36 33.18
CA CYS A 43 -24.32 1.07 33.63
C CYS A 43 -24.09 -0.09 32.63
N SER A 44 -22.91 -0.73 32.71
CA SER A 44 -22.79 -2.12 32.26
C SER A 44 -23.27 -3.04 33.39
N ASN A 45 -24.41 -3.69 33.17
CA ASN A 45 -24.89 -4.80 33.98
C ASN A 45 -23.89 -5.96 33.91
N THR A 46 -23.37 -6.36 35.06
CA THR A 46 -22.70 -7.64 35.24
C THR A 46 -23.76 -8.72 35.40
N GLU A 47 -23.88 -9.60 34.42
CA GLU A 47 -24.74 -10.79 34.50
C GLU A 47 -23.86 -12.02 34.73
N PRO A 48 -23.95 -12.70 35.89
CA PRO A 48 -23.23 -13.95 36.11
C PRO A 48 -23.91 -15.08 35.35
N GLY A 49 -23.48 -15.28 34.10
CA GLY A 49 -23.85 -16.44 33.29
C GLY A 49 -23.31 -17.74 33.89
N LYS A 50 -24.22 -18.52 34.47
CA LYS A 50 -24.00 -19.84 35.06
C LYS A 50 -23.61 -20.86 33.98
N SER A 51 -22.35 -21.31 33.95
CA SER A 51 -21.94 -22.42 33.08
C SER A 51 -22.51 -23.74 33.63
N SER A 52 -23.59 -24.20 33.02
CA SER A 52 -24.08 -25.57 33.17
C SER A 52 -23.23 -26.48 32.28
N ALA A 53 -22.57 -27.45 32.91
CA ALA A 53 -21.89 -28.51 32.20
C ALA A 53 -22.92 -29.38 31.45
N ALA A 54 -22.80 -29.44 30.14
CA ALA A 54 -23.43 -30.47 29.32
C ALA A 54 -22.41 -30.97 28.29
N SER A 55 -21.91 -32.16 28.57
CA SER A 55 -21.10 -33.00 27.68
C SER A 55 -21.91 -33.38 26.44
N SER A 56 -21.32 -33.22 25.24
CA SER A 56 -21.64 -34.04 24.05
C SER A 56 -20.64 -33.82 22.90
N ALA A 57 -19.90 -34.89 22.60
CA ALA A 57 -19.25 -35.31 21.35
C ALA A 57 -18.21 -34.40 20.63
N PRO A 58 -17.01 -34.94 20.28
CA PRO A 58 -16.06 -34.24 19.43
C PRO A 58 -16.47 -34.32 17.95
N GLY A 59 -16.88 -33.20 17.38
CA GLY A 59 -16.90 -33.00 15.95
C GLY A 59 -15.48 -32.74 15.45
N THR A 60 -14.90 -33.71 14.76
CA THR A 60 -13.60 -33.59 14.08
C THR A 60 -13.67 -32.53 12.99
N SER A 61 -13.34 -31.28 13.34
CA SER A 61 -12.89 -30.29 12.37
C SER A 61 -11.38 -30.48 12.20
N SER A 62 -11.00 -31.15 11.12
CA SER A 62 -9.61 -31.27 10.69
C SER A 62 -9.10 -29.90 10.22
N SER A 63 -8.64 -29.06 11.15
CA SER A 63 -7.79 -27.92 10.83
C SER A 63 -6.35 -28.42 10.70
N THR A 64 -5.98 -28.88 9.51
CA THR A 64 -4.60 -29.23 9.20
C THR A 64 -3.80 -27.97 8.93
N GLY A 65 -2.82 -27.67 9.80
CA GLY A 65 -1.64 -26.87 9.43
C GLY A 65 -1.43 -25.55 10.17
N SER A 66 -1.31 -25.57 11.50
CA SER A 66 -0.63 -24.48 12.22
C SER A 66 0.88 -24.70 12.22
N THR A 67 1.63 -23.93 11.42
CA THR A 67 3.00 -23.52 11.77
C THR A 67 3.38 -22.24 11.00
N ALA A 68 3.00 -21.08 11.53
CA ALA A 68 3.63 -19.77 11.31
C ALA A 68 2.98 -18.81 12.30
N SER A 69 3.73 -17.91 12.93
CA SER A 69 3.19 -16.88 13.84
C SER A 69 1.94 -16.24 13.22
N SER A 70 0.77 -16.48 13.82
CA SER A 70 -0.48 -16.66 13.07
C SER A 70 -0.97 -15.38 12.42
N LEU A 71 -1.05 -15.36 11.09
CA LEU A 71 -1.87 -14.38 10.37
C LEU A 71 -3.32 -14.51 10.85
N PRO A 72 -4.04 -13.38 11.05
CA PRO A 72 -5.48 -13.41 11.28
C PRO A 72 -6.21 -14.17 10.15
N PRO A 73 -7.42 -14.71 10.39
CA PRO A 73 -8.22 -15.30 9.33
C PRO A 73 -8.62 -14.23 8.31
N ARG A 74 -8.67 -14.62 7.03
CA ARG A 74 -9.16 -13.77 5.95
C ARG A 74 -10.70 -13.74 5.89
N PRO A 75 -11.34 -12.66 5.42
CA PRO A 75 -12.80 -12.59 5.33
C PRO A 75 -13.40 -13.53 4.29
N LYS A 76 -12.66 -13.78 3.20
CA LYS A 76 -13.01 -14.67 2.09
C LYS A 76 -11.77 -14.99 1.27
N ASP A 77 -11.86 -16.02 0.44
CA ASP A 77 -10.86 -16.32 -0.58
C ASP A 77 -11.08 -15.46 -1.83
N LEU A 78 -10.00 -14.88 -2.33
CA LEU A 78 -9.91 -14.17 -3.60
C LEU A 78 -8.79 -14.82 -4.42
N LYS A 79 -9.17 -15.67 -5.37
CA LYS A 79 -8.18 -16.37 -6.19
C LYS A 79 -7.55 -15.41 -7.21
N VAL A 80 -6.23 -15.46 -7.34
CA VAL A 80 -5.47 -14.59 -8.27
C VAL A 80 -4.92 -15.35 -9.48
N ASP A 81 -5.11 -16.66 -9.54
CA ASP A 81 -4.76 -17.53 -10.67
C ASP A 81 -5.47 -17.16 -11.98
N LYS A 82 -6.66 -16.58 -11.88
CA LYS A 82 -7.43 -16.10 -13.04
C LYS A 82 -7.03 -14.69 -13.52
N VAL A 83 -6.14 -14.00 -12.80
CA VAL A 83 -5.70 -12.65 -13.18
C VAL A 83 -4.70 -12.76 -14.34
N THR A 84 -5.20 -12.62 -15.56
CA THR A 84 -4.39 -12.63 -16.78
C THR A 84 -3.73 -11.29 -17.08
N ASP A 85 -4.34 -10.19 -16.64
CA ASP A 85 -3.82 -8.84 -16.77
C ASP A 85 -3.68 -8.15 -15.40
N PRO A 86 -2.49 -8.14 -14.80
CA PRO A 86 -2.27 -7.47 -13.52
C PRO A 86 -2.53 -5.96 -13.57
N CYS A 87 -2.46 -5.32 -14.73
CA CYS A 87 -2.76 -3.89 -14.85
C CYS A 87 -4.25 -3.59 -14.72
N SER A 88 -5.12 -4.58 -14.96
CA SER A 88 -6.57 -4.42 -14.75
C SER A 88 -6.97 -4.43 -13.28
N LEU A 89 -6.05 -4.77 -12.36
CA LEU A 89 -6.29 -4.69 -10.92
C LEU A 89 -6.38 -3.24 -10.41
N LEU A 90 -5.94 -2.25 -11.19
CA LEU A 90 -6.15 -0.84 -10.87
C LEU A 90 -6.98 -0.18 -11.97
N THR A 91 -8.17 0.31 -11.62
CA THR A 91 -9.02 1.07 -12.54
C THR A 91 -8.39 2.42 -12.87
N ASP A 92 -8.84 3.04 -13.95
CA ASP A 92 -8.36 4.34 -14.40
C ASP A 92 -8.52 5.42 -13.30
N ALA A 93 -9.63 5.38 -12.57
CA ALA A 93 -9.88 6.28 -11.45
C ALA A 93 -8.88 6.05 -10.30
N GLN A 94 -8.64 4.78 -9.93
CA GLN A 94 -7.67 4.43 -8.89
C GLN A 94 -6.23 4.78 -9.30
N ARG A 95 -5.90 4.64 -10.59
CA ARG A 95 -4.61 5.07 -11.15
C ARG A 95 -4.46 6.59 -11.04
N ALA A 96 -5.52 7.36 -11.28
CA ALA A 96 -5.51 8.81 -11.06
C ALA A 96 -5.31 9.18 -9.58
N GLU A 97 -5.90 8.44 -8.63
CA GLU A 97 -5.68 8.64 -7.18
C GLU A 97 -4.23 8.39 -6.73
N LEU A 98 -3.49 7.59 -7.50
CA LEU A 98 -2.07 7.32 -7.31
C LEU A 98 -1.17 8.19 -8.21
N SER A 99 -1.77 9.14 -8.95
CA SER A 99 -1.10 10.01 -9.93
C SER A 99 -0.34 9.23 -11.01
N ILE A 100 -0.79 8.02 -11.36
CA ILE A 100 -0.16 7.19 -12.38
C ILE A 100 -0.37 7.78 -13.77
N THR A 101 0.72 7.97 -14.50
CA THR A 101 0.70 8.46 -15.89
C THR A 101 1.01 7.37 -16.91
N ARG A 102 1.73 6.33 -16.49
CA ARG A 102 2.06 5.19 -17.35
C ARG A 102 1.85 3.89 -16.60
N ALA A 103 1.20 2.95 -17.26
CA ALA A 103 1.09 1.57 -16.83
C ALA A 103 1.59 0.68 -17.97
N ARG A 104 2.42 -0.31 -17.66
CA ARG A 104 2.88 -1.30 -18.64
C ARG A 104 2.87 -2.68 -18.05
N LYS A 105 2.49 -3.65 -18.88
CA LYS A 105 2.64 -5.07 -18.55
C LYS A 105 4.12 -5.44 -18.56
N GLY A 106 4.47 -6.41 -17.73
CA GLY A 106 5.80 -6.99 -17.66
C GLY A 106 5.76 -8.31 -16.91
N THR A 107 6.93 -8.75 -16.47
CA THR A 107 7.09 -9.91 -15.61
C THR A 107 7.92 -9.57 -14.38
N ALA A 108 7.73 -10.31 -13.31
CA ALA A 108 8.51 -10.21 -12.09
C ALA A 108 8.64 -11.59 -11.44
N ASP A 109 9.68 -11.81 -10.66
CA ASP A 109 9.85 -13.01 -9.83
C ASP A 109 10.05 -12.59 -8.37
N PRO A 110 9.00 -12.08 -7.70
CA PRO A 110 9.13 -11.46 -6.38
C PRO A 110 9.37 -12.47 -5.25
N VAL A 111 9.11 -13.76 -5.51
CA VAL A 111 9.19 -14.83 -4.49
C VAL A 111 10.13 -15.96 -4.91
N HIS A 112 10.97 -15.75 -5.93
CA HIS A 112 11.95 -16.71 -6.43
C HIS A 112 11.37 -18.08 -6.82
N THR A 113 10.17 -18.08 -7.41
CA THR A 113 9.50 -19.29 -7.94
C THR A 113 9.30 -19.25 -9.45
N GLY A 114 9.84 -18.21 -10.11
CA GLY A 114 9.78 -18.01 -11.55
C GLY A 114 8.98 -16.76 -11.94
N PRO A 115 9.13 -16.30 -13.19
CA PRO A 115 8.50 -15.08 -13.66
C PRO A 115 6.97 -15.23 -13.72
N VAL A 116 6.26 -14.30 -13.08
CA VAL A 116 4.82 -14.12 -13.15
C VAL A 116 4.47 -12.78 -13.79
N ALA A 117 3.26 -12.66 -14.34
CA ALA A 117 2.80 -11.41 -14.93
C ALA A 117 2.77 -10.29 -13.87
N ALA A 118 3.23 -9.10 -14.24
CA ALA A 118 3.25 -7.93 -13.38
C ALA A 118 2.76 -6.68 -14.12
N CYS A 119 2.28 -5.70 -13.36
CA CYS A 119 2.04 -4.35 -13.85
C CYS A 119 3.03 -3.37 -13.23
N MET A 120 3.76 -2.64 -14.06
CA MET A 120 4.63 -1.56 -13.64
C MET A 120 3.91 -0.23 -13.86
N LEU A 121 3.72 0.55 -12.80
CA LEU A 121 3.02 1.83 -12.86
C LEU A 121 3.94 2.98 -12.40
N ASN A 122 4.03 4.03 -13.21
CA ASN A 122 4.86 5.19 -12.92
C ASN A 122 3.98 6.42 -12.63
N PRO A 123 4.15 7.08 -11.46
CA PRO A 123 3.47 8.32 -11.14
C PRO A 123 4.05 9.52 -11.91
N SER A 124 3.31 10.62 -12.00
CA SER A 124 3.76 11.91 -12.59
C SER A 124 4.73 12.69 -11.71
N GLY A 125 4.91 12.29 -10.45
CA GLY A 125 5.67 13.01 -9.42
C GLY A 125 7.13 12.56 -9.34
N PRO A 126 7.71 12.51 -8.13
CA PRO A 126 9.04 11.93 -7.89
C PRO A 126 9.21 10.59 -8.59
N SER A 127 10.43 10.33 -9.05
CA SER A 127 10.74 9.13 -9.84
C SER A 127 10.56 7.90 -8.95
N ALA A 128 9.52 7.12 -9.24
CA ALA A 128 9.19 5.90 -8.54
C ALA A 128 8.42 4.94 -9.44
N THR A 129 8.33 3.70 -8.99
CA THR A 129 7.55 2.66 -9.65
C THR A 129 6.73 1.90 -8.62
N TYR A 130 5.43 1.81 -8.85
CA TYR A 130 4.61 0.78 -8.25
C TYR A 130 4.70 -0.48 -9.09
N ARG A 131 4.76 -1.63 -8.42
CA ARG A 131 4.62 -2.93 -9.09
C ARG A 131 3.47 -3.69 -8.46
N VAL A 132 2.49 -4.08 -9.26
CA VAL A 132 1.36 -4.92 -8.84
C VAL A 132 1.53 -6.31 -9.43
N VAL A 133 1.47 -7.34 -8.59
CA VAL A 133 1.66 -8.75 -8.97
C VAL A 133 0.58 -9.62 -8.33
N ALA A 134 -0.11 -10.37 -9.16
CA ALA A 134 -0.93 -11.51 -8.74
C ALA A 134 -0.02 -12.74 -8.64
N VAL A 135 0.23 -13.23 -7.42
CA VAL A 135 1.14 -14.37 -7.18
C VAL A 135 0.31 -15.62 -6.87
N PRO A 136 0.18 -16.57 -7.82
CA PRO A 136 -0.78 -17.67 -7.72
C PRO A 136 -0.29 -18.91 -6.96
N ASN A 137 1.01 -19.00 -6.67
CA ASN A 137 1.65 -20.23 -6.17
C ASN A 137 2.48 -20.04 -4.88
N THR A 138 2.40 -18.86 -4.25
CA THR A 138 3.13 -18.59 -3.02
C THR A 138 2.32 -17.67 -2.12
N GLY A 139 2.07 -18.08 -0.88
CA GLY A 139 1.36 -17.28 0.12
C GLY A 139 2.28 -16.27 0.81
N VAL A 140 1.66 -15.38 1.60
CA VAL A 140 2.39 -14.30 2.31
C VAL A 140 3.35 -14.82 3.40
N GLY A 141 3.22 -16.09 3.81
CA GLY A 141 4.14 -16.72 4.76
C GLY A 141 5.60 -16.69 4.30
N TYR A 142 5.81 -16.70 2.98
CA TYR A 142 7.13 -16.57 2.35
C TYR A 142 7.98 -15.44 2.94
N TRP A 143 7.38 -14.28 3.21
CA TRP A 143 8.12 -13.09 3.62
C TRP A 143 8.70 -13.20 5.04
N PHE A 144 8.16 -14.07 5.90
CA PHE A 144 8.69 -14.25 7.26
C PHE A 144 10.04 -14.96 7.29
N ASP A 145 10.34 -15.74 6.25
CA ASP A 145 11.57 -16.53 6.15
C ASP A 145 12.67 -15.79 5.35
N VAL A 146 12.36 -14.62 4.78
CA VAL A 146 13.32 -13.83 4.00
C VAL A 146 14.31 -13.13 4.93
N VAL A 147 15.59 -13.48 4.80
CA VAL A 147 16.69 -12.82 5.53
C VAL A 147 16.89 -11.37 5.08
N ASN A 148 17.38 -10.51 5.98
CA ASN A 148 17.59 -9.07 5.75
C ASN A 148 16.31 -8.30 5.40
N MET A 149 15.17 -8.79 5.87
CA MET A 149 13.89 -8.12 5.74
C MET A 149 13.27 -7.95 7.13
N SER A 150 12.73 -6.77 7.38
CA SER A 150 11.81 -6.55 8.51
C SER A 150 10.39 -6.76 8.00
N THR A 151 9.64 -7.60 8.71
CA THR A 151 8.24 -7.89 8.40
C THR A 151 7.32 -7.48 9.54
N GLN A 152 6.13 -7.01 9.17
CA GLN A 152 5.06 -6.71 10.10
C GLN A 152 3.73 -7.19 9.53
N VAL A 153 2.93 -7.89 10.35
CA VAL A 153 1.55 -8.21 10.01
C VAL A 153 0.69 -6.95 10.16
N ILE A 154 -0.05 -6.61 9.11
CA ILE A 154 -0.95 -5.47 9.03
C ILE A 154 -2.31 -5.90 8.46
N ASP A 155 -3.28 -4.99 8.51
CA ASP A 155 -4.57 -5.14 7.83
C ASP A 155 -4.62 -4.26 6.58
N VAL A 156 -5.16 -4.83 5.49
CA VAL A 156 -5.50 -4.09 4.27
C VAL A 156 -6.97 -4.37 3.95
N SER A 157 -7.85 -3.45 4.35
CA SER A 157 -9.29 -3.52 4.08
C SER A 157 -9.93 -4.83 4.59
N GLY A 158 -9.56 -5.27 5.79
CA GLY A 158 -10.03 -6.51 6.41
C GLY A 158 -9.25 -7.77 6.02
N PHE A 159 -8.31 -7.67 5.08
CA PHE A 159 -7.47 -8.80 4.69
C PHE A 159 -6.13 -8.76 5.45
N PRO A 160 -5.68 -9.90 6.01
CA PRO A 160 -4.34 -10.03 6.56
C PRO A 160 -3.30 -9.75 5.49
N ALA A 161 -2.29 -8.95 5.82
CA ALA A 161 -1.18 -8.66 4.92
C ALA A 161 0.14 -8.59 5.67
N VAL A 162 1.23 -8.78 4.93
CA VAL A 162 2.59 -8.59 5.42
C VAL A 162 3.17 -7.35 4.77
N ARG A 163 3.59 -6.40 5.62
CA ARG A 163 4.47 -5.30 5.24
C ARG A 163 5.91 -5.77 5.33
N ALA A 164 6.64 -5.68 4.23
CA ALA A 164 8.01 -6.12 4.09
C ALA A 164 8.90 -4.92 3.69
N THR A 165 9.96 -4.68 4.46
CA THR A 165 10.94 -3.63 4.19
C THR A 165 12.35 -4.21 4.26
N PHE A 166 13.19 -3.89 3.27
CA PHE A 166 14.56 -4.40 3.24
C PHE A 166 15.43 -3.71 4.29
N SER A 167 16.07 -4.48 5.16
CA SER A 167 17.01 -3.99 6.17
C SER A 167 18.44 -4.23 5.68
N GLY A 168 18.92 -3.41 4.75
CA GLY A 168 20.28 -3.50 4.22
C GLY A 168 20.81 -2.16 3.69
N SER A 169 22.11 -1.94 3.78
CA SER A 169 22.77 -0.64 3.55
C SER A 169 23.09 -0.31 2.08
N ALA A 170 22.73 -1.16 1.12
CA ALA A 170 23.27 -1.11 -0.26
C ALA A 170 22.25 -0.92 -1.41
N GLY A 171 20.97 -0.68 -1.14
CA GLY A 171 19.97 -0.55 -2.20
C GLY A 171 18.91 0.50 -1.89
N VAL A 172 18.29 1.04 -2.93
CA VAL A 172 17.12 1.91 -2.77
C VAL A 172 16.06 1.12 -2.02
N ALA A 173 15.77 1.54 -0.79
CA ALA A 173 14.85 0.82 0.06
C ALA A 173 13.48 0.80 -0.62
N ALA A 174 12.87 -0.36 -0.73
CA ALA A 174 11.50 -0.52 -1.21
C ALA A 174 10.59 -0.86 -0.03
N CYS A 175 9.28 -0.69 -0.22
CA CYS A 175 8.29 -1.31 0.66
C CYS A 175 7.35 -2.20 -0.14
N SER A 176 7.16 -3.41 0.37
CA SER A 176 6.32 -4.43 -0.23
C SER A 176 5.12 -4.70 0.68
N ILE A 177 3.94 -4.78 0.11
CA ILE A 177 2.69 -5.13 0.79
C ILE A 177 2.15 -6.38 0.15
N ALA A 178 2.21 -7.48 0.88
CA ALA A 178 1.78 -8.79 0.47
C ALA A 178 0.45 -9.13 1.15
N VAL A 179 -0.65 -9.06 0.41
CA VAL A 179 -2.00 -9.32 0.93
C VAL A 179 -2.34 -10.79 0.79
N SER A 180 -2.81 -11.41 1.87
CA SER A 180 -3.18 -12.82 1.96
C SER A 180 -4.58 -13.03 1.36
N VAL A 181 -4.64 -13.24 0.05
CA VAL A 181 -5.90 -13.29 -0.72
C VAL A 181 -6.51 -14.67 -0.77
N ALA A 182 -5.71 -15.74 -0.80
CA ALA A 182 -6.16 -17.13 -0.71
C ALA A 182 -5.02 -18.03 -0.26
N ASP A 183 -5.30 -19.31 -0.01
CA ASP A 183 -4.27 -20.29 0.35
C ASP A 183 -3.20 -20.39 -0.73
N ASN A 184 -1.93 -20.30 -0.32
CA ASN A 184 -0.76 -20.27 -1.20
C ASN A 184 -0.83 -19.20 -2.30
N GLN A 185 -1.56 -18.09 -2.05
CA GLN A 185 -1.70 -17.00 -3.00
C GLN A 185 -1.58 -15.65 -2.30
N GLN A 186 -1.08 -14.67 -3.03
CA GLN A 186 -0.99 -13.29 -2.54
C GLN A 186 -1.16 -12.27 -3.66
N LEU A 187 -1.72 -11.12 -3.27
CA LEU A 187 -1.61 -9.89 -4.05
C LEU A 187 -0.44 -9.09 -3.51
N LEU A 188 0.61 -8.94 -4.30
CA LEU A 188 1.80 -8.18 -3.93
C LEU A 188 1.78 -6.81 -4.59
N VAL A 189 2.02 -5.77 -3.80
CA VAL A 189 2.30 -4.43 -4.30
C VAL A 189 3.59 -3.90 -3.71
N ASP A 190 4.53 -3.55 -4.58
CA ASP A 190 5.79 -2.92 -4.20
C ASP A 190 5.77 -1.43 -4.57
N PHE A 191 6.40 -0.61 -3.75
CA PHE A 191 6.79 0.76 -4.10
C PHE A 191 8.31 0.89 -4.03
N THR A 192 8.91 1.19 -5.18
CA THR A 192 10.36 1.38 -5.32
C THR A 192 10.62 2.77 -5.90
N PRO A 193 11.25 3.69 -5.15
CA PRO A 193 11.67 4.95 -5.73
C PRO A 193 12.92 4.74 -6.58
N ASP A 194 13.15 5.64 -7.54
CA ASP A 194 14.39 5.67 -8.32
C ASP A 194 15.45 6.57 -7.67
N ASP A 195 15.04 7.34 -6.65
CA ASP A 195 15.89 8.23 -5.85
C ASP A 195 15.59 8.09 -4.34
N ARG A 196 16.20 8.95 -3.51
CA ARG A 196 16.03 8.94 -2.05
C ARG A 196 15.00 9.96 -1.53
N GLN A 197 14.03 10.37 -2.36
CA GLN A 197 13.05 11.39 -1.98
C GLN A 197 11.97 10.89 -1.01
N PHE A 198 11.83 9.58 -0.83
CA PHE A 198 10.81 8.99 0.04
C PHE A 198 11.43 8.42 1.31
N SER A 199 10.80 8.70 2.45
CA SER A 199 11.07 7.96 3.68
C SER A 199 10.52 6.53 3.59
N GLN A 200 11.05 5.61 4.38
CA GLN A 200 10.55 4.22 4.43
C GLN A 200 9.03 4.15 4.70
N GLU A 201 8.55 4.98 5.61
CA GLU A 201 7.14 5.02 5.97
C GLU A 201 6.27 5.57 4.82
N GLN A 202 6.73 6.60 4.10
CA GLN A 202 6.02 7.09 2.90
C GLN A 202 5.92 6.02 1.81
N MET A 203 6.99 5.25 1.59
CA MET A 203 6.97 4.14 0.63
C MET A 203 5.95 3.08 1.03
N CYS A 204 5.90 2.73 2.31
CA CYS A 204 4.94 1.76 2.81
C CYS A 204 3.49 2.26 2.74
N GLN A 205 3.25 3.54 3.05
CA GLN A 205 1.92 4.13 2.90
C GLN A 205 1.45 4.14 1.45
N ASN A 206 2.34 4.47 0.51
CA ASN A 206 2.05 4.41 -0.92
C ASN A 206 1.75 2.97 -1.37
N ALA A 207 2.60 2.02 -1.03
CA ALA A 207 2.40 0.61 -1.36
C ALA A 207 1.09 0.07 -0.75
N GLN A 208 0.78 0.42 0.50
CA GLN A 208 -0.42 -0.04 1.19
C GLN A 208 -1.69 0.57 0.60
N LYS A 209 -1.66 1.86 0.24
CA LYS A 209 -2.75 2.51 -0.48
C LYS A 209 -3.01 1.79 -1.81
N ALA A 210 -1.97 1.56 -2.60
CA ALA A 210 -2.09 0.88 -3.88
C ALA A 210 -2.56 -0.58 -3.74
N ALA A 211 -2.11 -1.30 -2.71
CA ALA A 211 -2.61 -2.64 -2.37
C ALA A 211 -4.10 -2.63 -2.02
N GLY A 212 -4.57 -1.65 -1.24
CA GLY A 212 -5.99 -1.50 -0.92
C GLY A 212 -6.85 -1.25 -2.16
N LEU A 213 -6.40 -0.40 -3.08
CA LEU A 213 -7.10 -0.14 -4.33
C LEU A 213 -7.12 -1.38 -5.24
N ALA A 214 -5.99 -2.07 -5.36
CA ALA A 214 -5.90 -3.28 -6.17
C ALA A 214 -6.75 -4.42 -5.60
N LEU A 215 -6.77 -4.58 -4.28
CA LEU A 215 -7.62 -5.53 -3.58
C LEU A 215 -9.10 -5.23 -3.76
N ALA A 216 -9.50 -3.96 -3.70
CA ALA A 216 -10.89 -3.56 -3.94
C ALA A 216 -11.36 -3.96 -5.34
N THR A 217 -10.52 -3.80 -6.36
CA THR A 217 -10.82 -4.25 -7.73
C THR A 217 -10.84 -5.77 -7.82
N LEU A 218 -9.86 -6.46 -7.23
CA LEU A 218 -9.81 -7.92 -7.21
C LEU A 218 -11.10 -8.54 -6.65
N GLN A 219 -11.69 -7.92 -5.62
CA GLN A 219 -12.97 -8.36 -5.04
C GLN A 219 -14.16 -8.31 -6.00
N THR A 220 -14.04 -7.58 -7.12
CA THR A 220 -15.09 -7.46 -8.15
C THR A 220 -14.91 -8.45 -9.30
N ILE A 221 -13.73 -9.07 -9.42
CA ILE A 221 -13.38 -10.02 -10.47
C ILE A 221 -13.69 -11.44 -9.98
N LYS A 222 -14.32 -12.27 -10.82
CA LYS A 222 -14.82 -13.63 -10.48
C LYS A 222 -13.96 -14.74 -11.09
#